data_AF-A0A127Q206-F1
#
_entry.id   AF-A0A127Q206-F1
#
_cell.length_a   1.000
_cell.length_b   1.000
_cell.length_c   1.000
_cell.angle_alpha   90.00
_cell.angle_beta   90.00
_cell.angle_gamma   90.00
#
_symmetry.space_group_name_H-M   'P 1'
#
loop_
_entity.id
_entity.type
_entity.pdbx_description
1 polymer ?
#
loop_
_entity_poly.entity_id
_entity_poly.type
_entity_poly.pdbx_seq_one_letter_code
_entity_poly.pdbx_strand_id
1 'polypeptide(L)'
;MLSYKSGELNDDKLEDFLVAVHKSDEKTIAEKTGKAPRRPLLLFIQNSDGTYTLAKRNDHVIFAVDEGGQCDPFEDGEEGLAIKNRYFTIQNSVACGSHWTDFITFRYDPKLRDWIFHKRVSETWVMNNSKDPNADALVLGSRRLESGKGKPPVPFEKYSAD
;
A
#
# COMPACT_ATOMS: atom_id res chain seq x y z
N MET A 1 -6.53 -11.97 8.68
CA MET A 1 -5.17 -12.30 9.19
C MET A 1 -4.45 -10.96 9.37
N LEU A 2 -3.18 -10.92 9.80
CA LEU A 2 -2.49 -9.67 10.12
C LEU A 2 -1.11 -9.65 9.45
N SER A 3 -0.80 -8.56 8.77
CA SER A 3 0.53 -8.27 8.22
C SER A 3 1.04 -6.97 8.82
N TYR A 4 2.34 -6.88 9.08
CA TYR A 4 2.93 -5.69 9.69
C TYR A 4 4.35 -5.41 9.20
N LYS A 5 4.77 -4.17 9.36
CA LYS A 5 6.17 -3.74 9.17
C LYS A 5 6.56 -2.81 10.30
N SER A 6 7.74 -3.02 10.87
CA SER A 6 8.32 -2.10 11.86
C SER A 6 9.41 -1.22 11.24
N GLY A 7 9.63 -0.06 11.86
CA GLY A 7 10.68 0.88 11.49
C GLY A 7 10.38 2.29 11.94
N GLU A 8 11.30 3.22 11.70
CA GLU A 8 11.12 4.64 12.04
C GLU A 8 10.10 5.30 11.10
N LEU A 9 8.94 5.70 11.65
CA LEU A 9 7.88 6.39 10.91
C LEU A 9 7.85 7.89 11.19
N ASN A 10 8.46 8.39 12.26
CA ASN A 10 8.56 9.81 12.60
C ASN A 10 10.03 10.24 12.89
N ASP A 11 10.25 11.37 13.57
CA ASP A 11 11.60 11.92 13.86
C ASP A 11 12.15 11.54 15.26
N ASP A 12 11.60 10.55 15.97
CA ASP A 12 12.02 10.18 17.33
C ASP A 12 13.00 8.99 17.40
N LYS A 13 13.25 8.31 16.28
CA LYS A 13 14.12 7.13 16.13
C LYS A 13 13.65 5.89 16.90
N LEU A 14 12.41 5.88 17.38
CA LEU A 14 11.80 4.73 18.01
C LEU A 14 11.27 3.76 16.95
N GLU A 15 11.01 2.53 17.36
CA GLU A 15 10.46 1.52 16.47
C GLU A 15 8.94 1.66 16.40
N ASP A 16 8.44 2.12 15.26
CA ASP A 16 7.01 2.28 15.00
C ASP A 16 6.46 1.11 14.17
N PHE A 17 5.14 1.00 14.06
CA PHE A 17 4.49 -0.10 13.36
C PHE A 17 3.44 0.36 12.36
N LEU A 18 3.51 -0.21 11.16
CA LEU A 18 2.39 -0.30 10.24
C LEU A 18 1.74 -1.68 10.37
N VAL A 19 0.42 -1.70 10.55
CA VAL A 19 -0.34 -2.92 10.73
C VAL A 19 -1.50 -2.95 9.76
N ALA A 20 -1.45 -3.87 8.79
CA ALA A 20 -2.52 -4.19 7.89
C ALA A 20 -3.46 -5.22 8.52
N VAL A 21 -4.74 -4.87 8.60
CA VAL A 21 -5.78 -5.71 9.18
C VAL A 21 -6.78 -6.10 8.10
N HIS A 22 -7.09 -7.39 8.03
CA HIS A 22 -8.08 -7.91 7.10
C HIS A 22 -8.90 -9.02 7.76
N LYS A 23 -10.18 -9.13 7.41
CA LYS A 23 -11.05 -10.18 7.96
C LYS A 23 -10.70 -11.54 7.36
N SER A 24 -10.84 -12.60 8.15
CA SER A 24 -10.57 -13.96 7.66
C SER A 24 -11.63 -14.46 6.67
N ASP A 25 -12.81 -13.83 6.64
CA ASP A 25 -13.96 -14.20 5.82
C ASP A 25 -14.22 -13.23 4.65
N GLU A 26 -13.26 -12.37 4.30
CA GLU A 26 -13.44 -11.33 3.26
C GLU A 26 -13.89 -11.90 1.92
N LYS A 27 -13.31 -13.01 1.48
CA LYS A 27 -13.67 -13.67 0.22
C LYS A 27 -15.11 -14.18 0.26
N THR A 28 -15.50 -14.85 1.35
CA THR A 28 -16.88 -15.33 1.53
C THR A 28 -17.88 -14.19 1.62
N ILE A 29 -17.51 -13.07 2.25
CA ILE A 29 -18.34 -11.86 2.27
C ILE A 29 -18.50 -11.34 0.84
N ALA A 30 -17.40 -11.15 0.10
CA ALA A 30 -17.40 -10.65 -1.26
C ALA A 30 -18.26 -11.51 -2.20
N GLU A 31 -18.14 -12.84 -2.12
CA GLU A 31 -18.95 -13.79 -2.90
C GLU A 31 -20.46 -13.67 -2.61
N LYS A 32 -20.84 -13.32 -1.37
CA LYS A 32 -22.25 -13.20 -0.95
C LYS A 32 -22.85 -11.82 -1.20
N THR A 33 -22.07 -10.76 -1.04
CA THR A 33 -22.54 -9.37 -1.09
C THR A 33 -22.17 -8.65 -2.38
N GLY A 34 -21.27 -9.22 -3.19
CA GLY A 34 -20.66 -8.58 -4.34
C GLY A 34 -19.63 -7.50 -3.98
N LYS A 35 -19.25 -7.38 -2.70
CA LYS A 35 -18.27 -6.39 -2.24
C LYS A 35 -17.52 -6.83 -1.00
N ALA A 36 -16.19 -6.87 -1.09
CA ALA A 36 -15.34 -7.19 0.04
C ALA A 36 -15.31 -6.06 1.09
N PRO A 37 -15.08 -6.39 2.38
CA PRO A 37 -14.75 -5.41 3.40
C PRO A 37 -13.47 -4.63 3.05
N ARG A 38 -13.41 -3.37 3.48
CA ARG A 38 -12.18 -2.57 3.44
C ARG A 38 -11.14 -3.11 4.42
N ARG A 39 -9.86 -2.89 4.10
CA ARG A 39 -8.71 -3.32 4.91
C ARG A 39 -8.03 -2.12 5.56
N PRO A 40 -8.21 -1.92 6.87
CA PRO A 40 -7.54 -0.85 7.58
C PRO A 40 -6.02 -1.04 7.61
N LEU A 41 -5.29 0.01 7.25
CA LEU A 41 -3.90 0.20 7.63
C LEU A 41 -3.83 1.10 8.85
N LEU A 42 -3.25 0.58 9.93
CA LEU A 42 -3.07 1.26 11.20
C LEU A 42 -1.60 1.67 11.35
N LEU A 43 -1.40 2.91 11.80
CA LEU A 43 -0.08 3.47 12.08
C LEU A 43 0.06 3.66 13.59
N PHE A 44 0.93 2.89 14.22
CA PHE A 44 1.24 2.99 15.64
C PHE A 44 2.60 3.63 15.85
N ILE A 45 2.66 4.58 16.78
CA ILE A 45 3.90 5.25 17.19
C ILE A 45 4.27 4.81 18.60
N GLN A 46 5.54 4.51 18.81
CA GLN A 46 6.06 4.24 20.14
C GLN A 46 6.21 5.53 20.95
N ASN A 47 5.70 5.54 22.17
CA ASN A 47 5.87 6.62 23.13
C ASN A 47 7.20 6.45 23.89
N SER A 48 7.70 7.51 24.51
CA SER A 48 8.99 7.47 25.25
C SER A 48 8.99 6.53 26.46
N ASP A 49 7.83 6.10 26.94
CA ASP A 49 7.66 5.10 28.01
C ASP A 49 7.58 3.65 27.48
N GLY A 50 7.72 3.46 26.17
CA GLY A 50 7.64 2.16 25.50
C GLY A 50 6.23 1.70 25.13
N THR A 51 5.18 2.46 25.50
CA THR A 51 3.80 2.17 25.07
C THR A 51 3.57 2.58 23.61
N TYR A 52 2.46 2.13 23.01
CA TYR A 52 2.11 2.47 21.63
C TYR A 52 0.80 3.25 21.55
N THR A 53 0.78 4.28 20.71
CA THR A 53 -0.42 5.05 20.38
C THR A 53 -0.83 4.78 18.93
N LEU A 54 -2.11 4.50 18.68
CA LEU A 54 -2.65 4.53 17.31
C LEU A 54 -2.65 5.98 16.82
N ALA A 55 -1.65 6.36 16.04
CA ALA A 55 -1.49 7.71 15.55
C ALA A 55 -2.46 7.99 14.40
N LYS A 56 -2.61 7.06 13.45
CA LYS A 56 -3.46 7.22 12.26
C LYS A 56 -4.04 5.90 11.77
N ARG A 57 -5.11 6.00 10.97
CA ARG A 57 -5.78 4.88 10.28
C ARG A 57 -6.21 5.31 8.88
N ASN A 58 -6.07 4.42 7.90
CA ASN A 58 -6.62 4.59 6.55
C ASN A 58 -7.23 3.27 6.05
N ASP A 59 -8.42 3.33 5.48
CA ASP A 59 -9.19 2.14 5.05
C ASP A 59 -9.22 1.97 3.50
N HIS A 60 -8.40 2.72 2.77
CA HIS A 60 -8.44 2.86 1.30
C HIS A 60 -7.11 2.62 0.60
N VAL A 61 -5.97 2.61 1.32
CA VAL A 61 -4.65 2.40 0.69
C VAL A 61 -4.30 0.94 0.46
N ILE A 62 -4.91 0.02 1.22
CA ILE A 62 -4.82 -1.42 1.00
C ILE A 62 -6.06 -1.85 0.24
N PHE A 63 -5.84 -2.45 -0.92
CA PHE A 63 -6.94 -2.93 -1.76
C PHE A 63 -7.57 -4.17 -1.14
N ALA A 64 -8.89 -4.22 -1.19
CA ALA A 64 -9.69 -5.35 -0.74
C ALA A 64 -9.51 -6.55 -1.69
N VAL A 65 -9.87 -7.74 -1.22
CA VAL A 65 -9.62 -9.00 -1.94
C VAL A 65 -10.25 -9.05 -3.34
N ASP A 66 -11.33 -8.31 -3.57
CA ASP A 66 -12.04 -8.24 -4.85
C ASP A 66 -11.55 -7.13 -5.80
N GLU A 67 -10.63 -6.27 -5.35
CA GLU A 67 -10.09 -5.16 -6.15
C GLU A 67 -8.90 -5.60 -7.04
N GLY A 68 -8.43 -6.85 -6.90
CA GLY A 68 -7.40 -7.45 -7.75
C GLY A 68 -7.93 -8.30 -8.91
N GLY A 69 -9.25 -8.46 -9.01
CA GLY A 69 -9.86 -9.35 -10.01
C GLY A 69 -9.69 -10.82 -9.64
N GLN A 70 -8.66 -11.48 -10.16
CA GLN A 70 -8.45 -12.93 -9.95
C GLN A 70 -7.67 -13.26 -8.68
N CYS A 71 -6.78 -12.36 -8.23
CA CYS A 71 -5.98 -12.54 -7.02
C CYS A 71 -6.20 -11.43 -6.02
N ASP A 72 -5.79 -11.72 -4.79
CA ASP A 72 -5.74 -10.76 -3.71
C ASP A 72 -4.66 -9.72 -4.00
N PRO A 73 -5.01 -8.45 -4.25
CA PRO A 73 -4.03 -7.45 -4.65
C PRO A 73 -3.03 -7.09 -3.55
N PHE A 74 -3.30 -7.40 -2.29
CA PHE A 74 -2.37 -7.07 -1.19
C PHE A 74 -1.47 -8.26 -0.82
N GLU A 75 -1.98 -9.49 -0.96
CA GLU A 75 -1.23 -10.70 -0.61
C GLU A 75 -0.41 -11.29 -1.77
N ASP A 76 -0.67 -10.89 -3.03
CA ASP A 76 0.00 -11.47 -4.21
C ASP A 76 1.41 -10.89 -4.48
N GLY A 77 1.76 -9.76 -3.87
CA GLY A 77 3.10 -9.16 -3.96
C GLY A 77 4.10 -9.74 -2.95
N GLU A 78 5.41 -9.58 -3.21
CA GLU A 78 6.45 -10.06 -2.29
C GLU A 78 6.52 -9.28 -0.97
N GLU A 79 6.37 -7.95 -1.02
CA GLU A 79 6.44 -7.07 0.15
C GLU A 79 5.26 -6.09 0.17
N GLY A 80 4.13 -6.47 0.80
CA GLY A 80 2.94 -5.61 0.88
C GLY A 80 3.16 -4.26 1.61
N LEU A 81 4.14 -4.19 2.52
CA LEU A 81 4.50 -2.99 3.29
C LEU A 81 6.01 -2.79 3.38
N ALA A 82 6.46 -1.55 3.18
CA ALA A 82 7.85 -1.15 3.35
C ALA A 82 7.98 0.15 4.16
N ILE A 83 9.01 0.25 5.01
CA ILE A 83 9.37 1.44 5.79
C ILE A 83 10.84 1.76 5.52
N LYS A 84 11.15 3.02 5.23
CA LYS A 84 12.52 3.50 5.03
C LYS A 84 12.62 5.01 5.27
N ASN A 85 13.49 5.41 6.20
CA ASN A 85 13.83 6.83 6.43
C ASN A 85 12.62 7.75 6.60
N ARG A 86 11.62 7.35 7.41
CA ARG A 86 10.35 8.08 7.63
C ARG A 86 9.38 8.11 6.44
N TYR A 87 9.67 7.31 5.43
CA TYR A 87 8.74 6.98 4.36
C TYR A 87 8.17 5.61 4.64
N PHE A 88 6.92 5.43 4.23
CA PHE A 88 6.36 4.10 4.10
C PHE A 88 5.62 3.96 2.78
N THR A 89 5.61 2.73 2.27
CA THR A 89 4.96 2.38 1.01
C THR A 89 4.06 1.17 1.22
N ILE A 90 2.85 1.27 0.66
CA ILE A 90 1.94 0.15 0.48
C ILE A 90 2.12 -0.34 -0.95
N GLN A 91 2.34 -1.64 -1.14
CA GLN A 91 2.30 -2.29 -2.44
C GLN A 91 0.98 -3.03 -2.56
N ASN A 92 0.21 -2.69 -3.60
CA ASN A 92 -0.84 -3.55 -4.13
C ASN A 92 -0.37 -4.06 -5.50
N SER A 93 -0.54 -5.33 -5.82
CA SER A 93 -0.13 -5.91 -7.09
C SER A 93 -0.91 -7.17 -7.41
N VAL A 94 -1.04 -7.48 -8.70
CA VAL A 94 -1.56 -8.75 -9.19
C VAL A 94 -0.64 -9.26 -10.27
N ALA A 95 -0.33 -10.56 -10.25
CA ALA A 95 0.47 -11.31 -11.20
C ALA A 95 -0.22 -12.61 -11.64
N CYS A 96 -1.52 -12.76 -11.39
CA CYS A 96 -2.31 -13.89 -11.86
C CYS A 96 -3.30 -13.47 -12.96
N GLY A 97 -2.95 -13.81 -14.20
CA GLY A 97 -3.69 -13.39 -15.40
C GLY A 97 -3.39 -11.93 -15.78
N SER A 98 -3.83 -10.99 -14.96
CA SER A 98 -3.44 -9.58 -15.08
C SER A 98 -2.09 -9.34 -14.39
N HIS A 99 -1.31 -8.38 -14.91
CA HIS A 99 -0.03 -8.01 -14.32
C HIS A 99 0.04 -6.50 -14.08
N TRP A 100 -0.02 -6.09 -12.82
CA TRP A 100 0.08 -4.68 -12.45
C TRP A 100 0.62 -4.51 -11.03
N THR A 101 1.19 -3.34 -10.77
CA THR A 101 1.67 -2.93 -9.44
C THR A 101 1.21 -1.51 -9.15
N ASP A 102 0.87 -1.23 -7.91
CA ASP A 102 0.47 0.07 -7.39
C ASP A 102 1.19 0.34 -6.07
N PHE A 103 2.10 1.30 -6.08
CA PHE A 103 2.90 1.69 -4.94
C PHE A 103 2.44 3.05 -4.42
N ILE A 104 1.89 3.10 -3.21
CA ILE A 104 1.43 4.34 -2.57
C ILE A 104 2.39 4.68 -1.44
N THR A 105 3.14 5.77 -1.59
CA THR A 105 4.15 6.20 -0.63
C THR A 105 3.70 7.44 0.14
N PHE A 106 3.87 7.39 1.46
CA PHE A 106 3.70 8.53 2.37
C PHE A 106 5.05 8.86 3.03
N ARG A 107 5.16 10.08 3.55
CA ARG A 107 6.32 10.53 4.32
C ARG A 107 5.89 11.32 5.55
N TYR A 108 6.64 11.21 6.63
CA TYR A 108 6.49 12.16 7.73
C TYR A 108 6.91 13.57 7.27
N ASP A 109 6.12 14.57 7.64
CA ASP A 109 6.44 15.98 7.49
C ASP A 109 6.61 16.61 8.88
N PRO A 110 7.85 16.93 9.31
CA PRO A 110 8.11 17.44 10.65
C PRO A 110 7.45 18.79 10.93
N LYS A 111 7.18 19.60 9.89
CA LYS A 111 6.51 20.90 10.06
C LYS A 111 5.03 20.73 10.35
N LEU A 112 4.39 19.76 9.70
CA LEU A 112 2.98 19.43 9.91
C LEU A 112 2.77 18.44 11.05
N ARG A 113 3.84 17.76 11.47
CA ARG A 113 3.83 16.64 12.43
C ARG A 113 2.85 15.55 12.01
N ASP A 114 2.83 15.25 10.72
CA ASP A 114 1.88 14.31 10.11
C ASP A 114 2.48 13.55 8.92
N TRP A 115 1.86 12.45 8.52
CA TRP A 115 2.23 11.64 7.37
C TRP A 115 1.47 12.09 6.14
N ILE A 116 2.20 12.58 5.14
CA ILE A 116 1.65 13.22 3.96
C ILE A 116 1.91 12.34 2.74
N PHE A 117 0.92 12.27 1.85
CA PHE A 117 1.06 11.64 0.54
C PHE A 117 2.30 12.19 -0.19
N HIS A 118 3.19 11.28 -0.56
CA HIS A 118 4.42 11.61 -1.28
C HIS A 118 4.26 11.36 -2.77
N LYS A 119 3.89 10.14 -3.15
CA LYS A 119 3.68 9.72 -4.54
C LYS A 119 2.88 8.43 -4.64
N ARG A 120 2.28 8.20 -5.81
CA ARG A 120 1.73 6.91 -6.24
C ARG A 120 2.35 6.53 -7.58
N VAL A 121 2.77 5.27 -7.72
CA VAL A 121 3.29 4.72 -8.98
C VAL A 121 2.47 3.50 -9.35
N SER A 122 1.74 3.59 -10.46
CA SER A 122 0.94 2.48 -10.98
C SER A 122 1.53 2.02 -12.30
N GLU A 123 1.80 0.73 -12.43
CA GLU A 123 2.41 0.13 -13.62
C GLU A 123 1.59 -1.08 -14.03
N THR A 124 1.44 -1.26 -15.34
CA THR A 124 0.79 -2.42 -15.95
C THR A 124 1.78 -3.08 -16.88
N TRP A 125 1.75 -4.40 -16.92
CA TRP A 125 2.65 -5.22 -17.72
C TRP A 125 1.82 -6.04 -18.69
N VAL A 126 2.30 -6.14 -19.93
CA VAL A 126 1.61 -6.84 -21.01
C VAL A 126 2.53 -7.88 -21.63
N MET A 127 1.94 -8.90 -22.23
CA MET A 127 2.70 -9.95 -22.92
C MET A 127 3.59 -9.34 -23.99
N ASN A 128 4.86 -9.75 -23.98
CA ASN A 128 5.80 -9.40 -25.01
C ASN A 128 5.55 -10.26 -26.26
N ASN A 129 5.19 -9.63 -27.37
CA ASN A 129 4.94 -10.33 -28.64
C ASN A 129 6.23 -10.57 -29.46
N SER A 130 7.41 -10.35 -28.86
CA SER A 130 8.70 -10.66 -29.48
C SER A 130 8.80 -12.16 -29.83
N LYS A 131 9.46 -12.46 -30.96
CA LYS A 131 9.78 -13.83 -31.37
C LYS A 131 11.17 -14.28 -30.90
N ASP A 132 11.93 -13.39 -30.25
CA ASP A 132 13.21 -13.74 -29.64
C ASP A 132 12.97 -14.63 -28.42
N PRO A 133 13.47 -15.88 -28.39
CA PRO A 133 13.28 -16.78 -27.25
C PRO A 133 13.94 -16.29 -25.95
N ASN A 134 14.82 -15.28 -26.02
CA ASN A 134 15.46 -14.68 -24.85
C ASN A 134 14.82 -13.36 -24.41
N ALA A 135 13.74 -12.92 -25.07
CA ALA A 135 13.05 -11.71 -24.65
C ALA A 135 12.28 -11.94 -23.34
N ASP A 136 12.18 -10.89 -22.52
CA ASP A 136 11.33 -10.92 -21.33
C ASP A 136 9.89 -11.27 -21.69
N ALA A 137 9.25 -12.12 -20.90
CA ALA A 137 7.86 -12.55 -21.15
C ALA A 137 6.86 -11.39 -21.08
N LEU A 138 7.16 -10.39 -20.24
CA LEU A 138 6.35 -9.20 -20.05
C LEU A 138 7.16 -7.94 -20.34
N VAL A 139 6.50 -6.94 -20.90
CA VAL A 139 7.05 -5.59 -21.07
C VAL A 139 6.12 -4.57 -20.41
N LEU A 140 6.67 -3.43 -20.00
CA LEU A 140 5.89 -2.35 -19.42
C LEU A 140 4.87 -1.85 -20.45
N GLY A 141 3.58 -2.03 -20.14
CA GLY A 141 2.48 -1.56 -20.97
C GLY A 141 2.21 -0.08 -20.73
N SER A 142 1.96 0.29 -19.47
CA SER A 142 1.75 1.70 -19.09
C SER A 142 2.25 1.99 -17.68
N ARG A 143 2.60 3.26 -17.45
CA ARG A 143 3.06 3.79 -16.17
C ARG A 143 2.38 5.10 -15.87
N ARG A 144 1.80 5.22 -14.68
CA ARG A 144 1.24 6.45 -14.12
C ARG A 144 2.02 6.83 -12.88
N LEU A 145 2.51 8.07 -12.85
CA LEU A 145 3.16 8.68 -11.68
C LEU A 145 2.30 9.84 -11.18
N GLU A 146 1.87 9.75 -9.95
CA GLU A 146 1.25 10.86 -9.24
C GLU A 146 2.19 11.37 -8.18
N SER A 147 2.51 12.67 -8.21
CA SER A 147 3.32 13.30 -7.17
C SER A 147 2.47 14.18 -6.26
N GLY A 148 2.76 14.14 -4.96
CA GLY A 148 2.29 15.13 -3.98
C GLY A 148 3.13 16.42 -3.99
N LYS A 149 4.26 16.47 -4.72
CA LYS A 149 5.14 17.65 -4.76
C LYS A 149 4.41 18.84 -5.40
N GLY A 150 4.45 19.99 -4.72
CA GLY A 150 3.84 21.23 -5.20
C GLY A 150 2.31 21.27 -5.11
N LYS A 151 1.68 20.28 -4.49
CA LYS A 151 0.23 20.22 -4.23
C LYS A 151 -0.07 20.50 -2.76
N PRO A 152 -1.31 20.86 -2.40
CA PRO A 152 -1.75 20.86 -1.02
C PRO A 152 -1.45 19.52 -0.34
N PRO A 153 -0.92 19.51 0.90
CA PRO A 153 -0.65 18.28 1.64
C PRO A 153 -1.93 17.44 1.80
N VAL A 154 -1.84 16.15 1.48
CA VAL A 154 -2.92 15.18 1.75
C VAL A 154 -2.47 14.29 2.90
N PRO A 155 -3.10 14.41 4.09
CA PRO A 155 -2.80 13.55 5.22
C PRO A 155 -3.14 12.09 4.93
N PHE A 156 -2.38 11.18 5.54
CA PHE A 156 -2.57 9.75 5.41
C PHE A 156 -4.02 9.34 5.71
N GLU A 157 -4.67 9.81 6.78
CA GLU A 157 -6.06 9.40 7.08
C GLU A 157 -7.10 9.94 6.09
N LYS A 158 -6.73 10.89 5.22
CA LYS A 158 -7.63 11.53 4.24
C LYS A 158 -7.39 11.04 2.82
N TYR A 159 -6.31 10.31 2.57
CA TYR A 159 -6.01 9.79 1.24
C TYR A 159 -7.00 8.69 0.86
N SER A 160 -7.51 8.74 -0.37
CA SER A 160 -8.26 7.65 -0.99
C SER A 160 -7.53 7.28 -2.28
N ALA A 161 -7.21 6.00 -2.43
CA ALA A 161 -6.88 5.47 -3.74
C ALA A 161 -8.22 5.31 -4.47
N ASP A 162 -8.52 6.25 -5.36
CA ASP A 162 -9.61 6.10 -6.33
C ASP A 162 -9.30 4.95 -7.30
#